data_AF-A0A6A5NIB6-F1
#
_entry.id   AF-A0A6A5NIB6-F1
#
_cell.length_a   1.000
_cell.length_b   1.000
_cell.length_c   1.000
_cell.angle_alpha   90.00
_cell.angle_beta   90.00
_cell.angle_gamma   90.00
#
_symmetry.space_group_name_H-M   'P 1'
#
loop_
_entity.id
_entity.type
_entity.pdbx_description
1 polymer ?
#
loop_
_entity_poly.entity_id
_entity_poly.type
_entity_poly.pdbx_seq_one_letter_code
_entity_poly.pdbx_strand_id
1 'polypeptide(L)'
;MARMLRNAFLLKRSLFPHQILGSQVLVKVVKNKLAPPFKTAQFELEFGKGICREAEIIKLSLKYKLILKAGSMYYYNHQSFRGKDALKNFLSDDHSTLEELEMKLREKLLNAETEKVTKSAMITGDVTEEVATLDSTDEEAAAVVEA
;
A
#
# COMPACT_ATOMS: atom_id res chain seq x y z
N MET A 1 -13.60 7.35 -23.46
CA MET A 1 -13.14 8.67 -22.99
C MET A 1 -12.95 8.62 -21.47
N ALA A 2 -11.71 8.50 -21.00
CA ALA A 2 -11.38 8.46 -19.56
C ALA A 2 -11.09 9.89 -19.08
N ARG A 3 -11.80 10.34 -18.05
CA ARG A 3 -11.63 11.68 -17.45
C ARG A 3 -10.61 11.58 -16.32
N MET A 4 -9.39 12.05 -16.59
CA MET A 4 -8.25 12.02 -15.68
C MET A 4 -8.38 13.16 -14.65
N LEU A 5 -8.64 12.83 -13.38
CA LEU A 5 -8.57 13.79 -12.28
C LEU A 5 -7.10 13.89 -11.83
N ARG A 6 -6.46 15.00 -12.17
CA ARG A 6 -5.05 15.29 -11.87
C ARG A 6 -4.95 16.00 -10.52
N ASN A 7 -4.61 15.27 -9.46
CA ASN A 7 -3.96 15.85 -8.26
C ASN A 7 -2.55 15.25 -8.19
N ALA A 8 -1.57 16.02 -8.70
CA ALA A 8 -0.17 15.62 -8.76
C ALA A 8 0.54 16.00 -7.45
N PHE A 9 1.06 15.01 -6.74
CA PHE A 9 1.92 15.21 -5.57
C PHE A 9 3.38 15.06 -6.03
N LEU A 10 4.15 16.14 -5.91
CA LEU A 10 5.54 16.23 -6.36
C LEU A 10 6.47 15.47 -5.40
N LEU A 11 7.26 14.51 -5.90
CA LEU A 11 8.39 13.98 -5.14
C LEU A 11 9.58 14.95 -5.27
N LYS A 12 9.98 15.54 -4.15
CA LYS A 12 11.26 16.24 -4.02
C LYS A 12 12.34 15.24 -3.59
N ARG A 13 13.28 14.94 -4.49
CA ARG A 13 14.52 14.26 -4.15
C ARG A 13 15.61 15.33 -4.00
N SER A 14 16.21 15.40 -2.81
CA SER A 14 17.22 16.37 -2.43
C SER A 14 18.50 16.19 -3.26
N LEU A 15 18.83 17.16 -4.13
CA LEU A 15 20.21 17.61 -4.44
C LEU A 15 20.26 18.75 -5.48
N PHE A 16 19.17 19.11 -6.15
CA PHE A 16 19.03 20.37 -6.89
C PHE A 16 17.65 20.99 -6.61
N PRO A 17 17.56 22.20 -6.04
CA PRO A 17 16.28 22.76 -5.58
C PRO A 17 15.28 23.08 -6.71
N HIS A 18 15.69 23.03 -7.99
CA HIS A 18 14.88 23.44 -9.13
C HIS A 18 14.57 22.38 -10.19
N GLN A 19 15.03 21.13 -10.05
CA GLN A 19 14.70 20.08 -11.03
C GLN A 19 13.67 19.10 -10.47
N ILE A 20 12.49 19.11 -11.07
CA ILE A 20 11.44 18.12 -10.80
C ILE A 20 11.80 16.87 -11.61
N LEU A 21 12.21 15.80 -10.92
CA LEU A 21 12.65 14.55 -11.56
C LEU A 21 11.48 13.61 -11.92
N GLY A 22 10.30 13.84 -11.34
CA GLY A 22 9.12 13.04 -11.62
C GLY A 22 7.85 13.50 -10.92
N SER A 23 6.75 12.81 -11.20
CA SER A 23 5.43 13.05 -10.61
C SER A 23 4.78 11.75 -10.17
N GLN A 24 4.11 11.75 -9.01
CA GLN A 24 3.14 10.69 -8.70
C GLN A 24 1.83 10.96 -9.42
N VAL A 25 1.28 9.92 -10.06
CA VAL A 25 0.02 9.97 -10.80
C VAL A 25 -0.95 8.97 -10.19
N LEU A 26 -2.18 9.42 -9.97
CA LEU A 26 -3.30 8.58 -9.56
C LEU A 26 -4.31 8.51 -10.70
N VAL A 27 -4.61 7.30 -11.15
CA VAL A 27 -5.58 7.04 -12.22
C VAL A 27 -6.77 6.30 -11.62
N LYS A 28 -7.97 6.80 -11.88
CA LYS A 28 -9.23 6.16 -11.50
C LYS A 28 -9.94 5.63 -12.75
N VAL A 29 -10.33 4.37 -12.73
CA VAL A 29 -11.10 3.77 -13.83
C VAL A 29 -12.56 4.17 -13.67
N VAL A 30 -13.00 5.21 -14.39
CA VAL A 30 -14.37 5.75 -14.24
C VAL A 30 -15.44 4.88 -14.92
N LYS A 31 -15.12 4.27 -16.06
CA LYS A 31 -16.05 3.41 -16.80
C LYS A 31 -15.30 2.18 -17.27
N ASN A 32 -15.75 1.00 -16.83
CA ASN A 32 -15.20 -0.28 -17.24
C ASN A 32 -16.35 -1.23 -17.55
N LYS A 33 -16.31 -1.89 -18.73
CA LYS A 33 -17.33 -2.85 -19.19
C LYS A 33 -16.89 -4.30 -18.98
N LEU A 34 -15.59 -4.54 -18.76
CA LEU A 34 -15.01 -5.89 -18.67
C LEU A 34 -14.73 -6.33 -17.23
N ALA A 35 -14.49 -5.38 -16.33
CA ALA A 35 -14.18 -5.67 -14.92
C ALA A 35 -14.82 -4.61 -14.02
N PRO A 36 -14.74 -4.76 -12.69
CA PRO A 36 -15.34 -3.81 -11.75
C PRO A 36 -14.85 -2.38 -12.00
N PRO A 37 -15.77 -1.41 -12.13
CA PRO A 37 -15.41 0.01 -12.29
C PRO A 37 -14.86 0.59 -10.98
N PHE A 38 -14.33 1.81 -11.07
CA PHE A 38 -13.86 2.64 -9.95
C PHE A 38 -12.61 2.19 -9.19
N LYS A 39 -11.91 1.15 -9.67
CA LYS A 39 -10.56 0.82 -9.17
C LYS A 39 -9.59 2.00 -9.41
N THR A 40 -8.71 2.25 -8.44
CA THR A 40 -7.64 3.26 -8.51
C THR A 40 -6.28 2.60 -8.61
N ALA A 41 -5.41 3.18 -9.45
CA ALA A 41 -4.01 2.79 -9.57
C ALA A 41 -3.14 4.03 -9.30
N GLN A 42 -2.03 3.84 -8.58
CA GLN A 42 -1.08 4.91 -8.28
C GLN A 42 0.31 4.47 -8.69
N PHE A 43 0.95 5.26 -9.54
CA PHE A 43 2.29 5.00 -10.05
C PHE A 43 3.13 6.28 -10.12
N GLU A 44 4.43 6.08 -10.28
CA GLU A 44 5.44 7.14 -10.36
C GLU A 44 5.86 7.30 -11.83
N LEU A 45 5.90 8.56 -12.29
CA LEU A 45 6.32 8.94 -13.63
C LEU A 45 7.66 9.66 -13.54
N GLU A 46 8.70 9.08 -14.14
CA GLU A 46 10.02 9.73 -14.31
C GLU A 46 10.07 10.43 -15.67
N PHE A 47 10.43 11.72 -15.67
CA PHE A 47 10.52 12.48 -16.92
C PHE A 47 11.66 11.94 -17.80
N GLY A 48 11.38 11.65 -19.06
CA GLY A 48 12.34 11.08 -20.03
C GLY A 48 12.38 9.55 -20.08
N LYS A 49 11.91 8.84 -19.05
CA LYS A 49 11.83 7.36 -19.03
C LYS A 49 10.39 6.83 -19.09
N GLY A 50 9.42 7.62 -18.60
CA GLY A 50 8.02 7.24 -18.56
C GLY A 50 7.62 6.58 -17.24
N ILE A 51 6.74 5.58 -17.32
CA ILE A 51 6.17 4.92 -16.15
C ILE A 51 7.21 3.97 -15.54
N CYS A 52 7.50 4.13 -14.24
CA CYS A 52 8.47 3.31 -13.53
C CYS A 52 7.85 2.00 -13.04
N ARG A 53 7.99 0.93 -13.84
CA ARG A 53 7.44 -0.40 -13.52
C ARG A 53 8.07 -0.99 -12.27
N GLU A 54 9.36 -0.79 -12.07
CA GLU A 54 10.13 -1.31 -10.94
C GLU A 54 9.59 -0.73 -9.63
N ALA A 55 9.29 0.57 -9.63
CA ALA A 55 8.76 1.27 -8.46
C ALA A 55 7.37 0.75 -8.07
N GLU A 56 6.52 0.44 -9.05
CA GLU A 56 5.21 -0.17 -8.82
C GLU A 56 5.34 -1.58 -8.24
N ILE A 57 6.20 -2.41 -8.83
CA ILE A 57 6.45 -3.79 -8.37
C ILE A 57 6.97 -3.79 -6.93
N ILE A 58 7.89 -2.91 -6.57
CA ILE A 58 8.37 -2.78 -5.18
C ILE A 58 7.20 -2.45 -4.24
N LYS A 59 6.36 -1.47 -4.60
CA LYS A 59 5.23 -1.03 -3.77
C LYS A 59 4.20 -2.13 -3.58
N LEU A 60 3.88 -2.87 -4.64
CA LEU A 60 2.96 -4.01 -4.56
C LEU A 60 3.59 -5.17 -3.77
N SER A 61 4.87 -5.47 -4.00
CA SER A 61 5.60 -6.52 -3.29
C SER A 61 5.62 -6.31 -1.78
N LEU A 62 5.77 -5.07 -1.33
CA LEU A 62 5.66 -4.72 0.10
C LEU A 62 4.26 -4.97 0.65
N LYS A 63 3.23 -4.61 -0.13
CA LYS A 63 1.82 -4.81 0.26
C LYS A 63 1.46 -6.30 0.39
N TYR A 64 2.00 -7.14 -0.49
CA TYR A 64 1.77 -8.59 -0.49
C TYR A 64 2.84 -9.38 0.26
N LYS A 65 3.70 -8.69 1.04
CA LYS A 65 4.77 -9.26 1.87
C LYS A 65 5.72 -10.20 1.10
N LEU A 66 5.94 -9.95 -0.19
CA LEU A 66 6.99 -10.61 -0.99
C LEU A 66 8.37 -10.03 -0.68
N ILE A 67 8.41 -8.74 -0.39
CA ILE A 67 9.59 -8.02 0.07
C ILE A 67 9.30 -7.56 1.49
N LEU A 68 10.27 -7.77 2.39
CA LEU A 68 10.16 -7.33 3.78
C LEU A 68 10.90 -6.01 3.94
N LYS A 69 10.32 -5.11 4.73
CA LYS A 69 10.95 -3.83 5.08
C LYS A 69 11.19 -3.80 6.58
N ALA A 70 12.45 -3.64 7.00
CA ALA A 70 12.79 -3.35 8.39
C ALA A 70 13.47 -1.99 8.47
N GLY A 71 12.78 -1.00 9.06
CA GLY A 71 13.25 0.38 9.11
C GLY A 71 13.52 0.97 7.73
N SER A 72 14.79 1.27 7.44
CA SER A 72 15.25 1.79 6.14
C SER A 72 15.85 0.70 5.23
N MET A 73 15.81 -0.57 5.63
CA MET A 73 16.36 -1.70 4.88
C MET A 73 15.24 -2.54 4.26
N TYR A 74 15.49 -3.03 3.05
CA TYR A 74 14.62 -3.92 2.30
C TYR A 74 15.28 -5.28 2.17
N TYR A 75 14.51 -6.36 2.33
CA TYR A 75 14.99 -7.74 2.26
C TYR A 75 14.24 -8.49 1.17
N TYR A 76 15.00 -9.15 0.31
CA TYR A 76 14.50 -9.97 -0.79
C TYR A 76 15.44 -11.13 -1.04
N ASN A 77 14.92 -12.37 -1.05
CA ASN A 77 15.67 -13.61 -1.37
C ASN A 77 17.08 -13.67 -0.74
N HIS A 78 17.20 -13.38 0.57
CA HIS A 78 18.45 -13.40 1.35
C HIS A 78 19.41 -12.24 1.10
N GLN A 79 19.08 -11.30 0.23
CA GLN A 79 19.81 -10.05 0.05
C GLN A 79 19.14 -8.92 0.81
N SER A 80 19.96 -7.97 1.25
CA SER A 80 19.50 -6.76 1.94
C SER A 80 19.93 -5.51 1.18
N PHE A 81 19.01 -4.57 1.02
CA PHE A 81 19.19 -3.33 0.27
C PHE A 81 18.92 -2.15 1.18
N ARG A 82 19.76 -1.12 1.08
CA ARG A 82 19.60 0.12 1.84
C ARG A 82 18.72 1.10 1.06
N GLY A 83 17.49 1.31 1.52
CA GLY A 83 16.54 2.23 0.90
C GLY A 83 15.88 1.70 -0.38
N LYS A 84 14.87 2.46 -0.86
CA LYS A 84 14.09 2.11 -2.06
C LYS A 84 14.93 2.21 -3.33
N ASP A 85 15.85 3.17 -3.38
CA ASP A 85 16.66 3.45 -4.57
C ASP A 85 17.62 2.31 -4.92
N ALA A 86 18.28 1.72 -3.92
CA ALA A 86 19.18 0.59 -4.14
C ALA A 86 18.43 -0.63 -4.71
N LEU A 87 17.25 -0.93 -4.16
CA LEU A 87 16.39 -2.00 -4.66
C LEU A 87 15.87 -1.71 -6.07
N LYS A 88 15.54 -0.45 -6.37
CA LYS A 88 15.10 -0.05 -7.72
C LYS A 88 16.22 -0.27 -8.75
N ASN A 89 17.45 0.09 -8.41
CA ASN A 89 18.60 -0.14 -9.30
C ASN A 89 18.83 -1.65 -9.51
N PHE A 90 18.82 -2.44 -8.44
CA PHE A 90 18.95 -3.90 -8.54
C PHE A 90 17.89 -4.52 -9.48
N LEU A 91 16.62 -4.13 -9.35
CA LEU A 91 15.56 -4.62 -10.24
C LEU A 91 15.65 -4.09 -11.67
N SER A 92 16.32 -2.95 -11.88
CA SER A 92 16.57 -2.41 -13.22
C SER A 92 17.67 -3.19 -13.93
N ASP A 93 18.66 -3.68 -13.17
CA ASP A 93 19.78 -4.47 -13.70
C ASP A 93 19.38 -5.94 -13.91
N ASP A 94 18.63 -6.54 -12.96
CA ASP A 94 18.23 -7.95 -12.97
C ASP A 94 16.78 -8.16 -13.43
N HIS A 95 16.53 -8.05 -14.74
CA HIS A 95 15.19 -8.23 -15.32
C HIS A 95 14.53 -9.60 -15.02
N SER A 96 15.31 -10.68 -14.90
CA SER A 96 14.78 -12.00 -14.55
C SER A 96 14.05 -11.99 -13.19
N THR A 97 14.64 -11.33 -12.19
CA THR A 97 14.06 -11.26 -10.85
C THR A 97 12.79 -10.40 -10.83
N LEU A 98 12.75 -9.37 -11.69
CA LEU A 98 11.60 -8.50 -11.87
C LEU A 98 10.42 -9.27 -12.47
N GLU A 99 10.64 -10.05 -13.52
CA GLU A 99 9.59 -10.86 -14.16
C GLU A 99 9.05 -11.94 -13.20
N GLU A 100 9.93 -12.60 -12.44
CA GLU A 100 9.50 -13.55 -11.40
C GLU A 100 8.61 -12.90 -10.34
N LEU A 101 8.99 -11.70 -9.87
CA LEU A 101 8.18 -10.94 -8.91
C LEU A 101 6.85 -10.52 -9.53
N GLU A 102 6.84 -10.09 -10.78
CA GLU A 102 5.63 -9.70 -11.49
C GLU A 102 4.67 -10.88 -11.65
N MET A 103 5.17 -12.05 -12.04
CA MET A 103 4.37 -13.27 -12.17
C MET A 103 3.76 -13.68 -10.83
N LYS A 104 4.57 -13.75 -9.77
CA LYS A 104 4.10 -14.05 -8.40
C LYS A 104 3.07 -13.01 -7.91
N LEU A 105 3.23 -11.75 -8.27
CA LEU A 105 2.27 -10.69 -7.93
C LEU A 105 0.95 -10.86 -8.69
N ARG A 106 0.99 -11.14 -9.99
CA ARG A 106 -0.19 -11.34 -10.82
C ARG A 106 -1.01 -12.54 -10.32
N GLU A 107 -0.35 -13.65 -10.02
CA GLU A 107 -1.00 -14.83 -9.43
C GLU A 107 -1.69 -14.50 -8.11
N LYS A 108 -0.98 -13.83 -7.18
CA LYS A 108 -1.55 -13.42 -5.90
C LYS A 108 -2.72 -12.44 -6.06
N LEU A 109 -2.65 -11.52 -7.02
CA LEU A 109 -3.69 -10.53 -7.27
C LEU A 109 -4.96 -11.16 -7.82
N LEU A 110 -4.83 -12.07 -8.79
CA LEU A 110 -5.96 -12.79 -9.37
C LEU A 110 -6.62 -13.70 -8.32
N ASN A 111 -5.82 -14.44 -7.54
CA ASN A 111 -6.34 -15.34 -6.50
C ASN A 111 -6.93 -14.58 -5.30
N ALA A 112 -6.43 -13.39 -4.98
CA ALA A 112 -6.98 -12.56 -3.91
C ALA A 112 -8.36 -11.96 -4.27
N GLU A 113 -8.68 -11.80 -5.56
CA GLU A 113 -10.03 -11.38 -5.96
C GLU A 113 -11.06 -12.49 -5.67
N THR A 114 -10.69 -13.76 -5.77
CA THR A 114 -11.55 -14.89 -5.35
C THR A 114 -11.83 -14.92 -3.84
N GLU A 115 -10.88 -14.54 -2.98
CA GLU A 115 -11.11 -14.56 -1.52
C GLU A 115 -11.86 -13.33 -0.97
N LYS A 116 -11.79 -12.19 -1.67
CA LYS A 116 -12.50 -10.97 -1.25
C LYS A 116 -14.01 -11.05 -1.52
N VAL A 117 -14.43 -11.80 -2.54
CA VAL A 117 -15.85 -12.03 -2.82
C VAL A 117 -16.51 -12.83 -1.68
N THR A 118 -15.79 -13.78 -1.08
CA THR A 118 -16.30 -14.60 0.04
C THR A 118 -16.38 -13.82 1.36
N LYS A 119 -15.41 -12.92 1.65
CA LYS A 119 -15.44 -12.10 2.88
C LYS A 119 -16.47 -10.96 2.85
N SER A 120 -16.80 -10.41 1.67
CA SER A 120 -17.82 -9.36 1.58
C SER A 120 -19.25 -9.87 1.78
N ALA A 121 -19.51 -11.17 1.68
CA ALA A 121 -20.83 -11.77 1.90
C ALA A 121 -21.14 -12.06 3.39
N MET A 122 -20.15 -12.04 4.29
CA MET A 122 -20.34 -12.40 5.71
C MET A 122 -20.49 -11.20 6.67
N ILE A 123 -20.53 -9.94 6.20
CA ILE A 123 -20.64 -8.74 7.08
C ILE A 123 -22.02 -8.06 6.96
N THR A 124 -23.09 -8.82 6.72
CA THR A 124 -24.47 -8.31 6.86
C THR A 124 -25.18 -9.13 7.92
N GLY A 125 -25.02 -8.74 9.19
CA GLY A 125 -25.61 -9.43 10.33
C GLY A 125 -25.04 -8.95 11.66
N ASP A 126 -25.56 -7.81 12.10
CA ASP A 126 -25.66 -7.35 13.51
C ASP A 126 -24.38 -6.98 14.28
N VAL A 127 -24.19 -5.67 14.50
CA VAL A 127 -23.72 -5.13 15.78
C VAL A 127 -24.58 -3.90 16.07
N THR A 128 -25.54 -4.07 16.97
CA THR A 128 -26.27 -2.99 17.63
C THR A 128 -25.32 -2.13 18.46
N GLU A 129 -25.45 -0.82 18.27
CA GLU A 129 -24.89 0.21 19.14
C GLU A 129 -25.52 0.10 20.53
N GLU A 130 -24.71 -0.11 21.58
CA GLU A 130 -25.03 0.40 22.90
C GLU A 130 -24.01 1.48 23.25
N VAL A 131 -24.49 2.72 23.17
CA VAL A 131 -23.96 3.89 23.86
C VAL A 131 -24.87 4.15 25.05
N ALA A 132 -24.32 4.02 26.27
CA ALA A 132 -24.84 4.72 27.44
C ALA A 132 -23.73 4.87 28.51
N THR A 133 -23.25 6.10 28.65
CA THR A 133 -22.43 6.62 29.76
C THR A 133 -23.27 6.80 31.01
N LEU A 134 -22.76 6.46 32.21
CA LEU A 134 -23.20 7.04 33.50
C LEU A 134 -22.01 7.05 34.50
N ASP A 135 -21.61 8.26 34.89
CA ASP A 135 -20.59 8.63 35.89
C ASP A 135 -21.20 8.72 37.31
N SER A 136 -20.41 8.40 38.36
CA SER A 136 -20.48 8.88 39.77
C SER A 136 -21.76 8.53 40.57
N THR A 137 -21.85 8.26 41.88
CA THR A 137 -21.10 8.36 43.15
C THR A 137 -21.62 7.19 44.04
N ASP A 138 -21.06 6.74 45.17
CA ASP A 138 -20.79 7.40 46.45
C ASP A 138 -19.94 6.49 47.35
N GLU A 139 -19.28 7.13 48.32
CA GLU A 139 -18.61 6.58 49.50
C GLU A 139 -19.46 5.58 50.30
N GLU A 140 -18.81 4.66 51.05
CA GLU A 140 -18.75 4.75 52.53
C GLU A 140 -18.10 3.48 53.15
N ALA A 141 -16.96 3.75 53.81
CA ALA A 141 -16.44 3.25 55.09
C ALA A 141 -16.14 1.77 55.43
N ALA A 142 -15.03 1.69 56.20
CA ALA A 142 -14.65 0.77 57.29
C ALA A 142 -13.89 -0.53 56.91
N ALA A 143 -12.78 -0.93 57.56
CA ALA A 143 -11.99 -0.43 58.69
C ALA A 143 -10.78 -1.38 58.98
N VAL A 144 -9.67 -0.84 59.58
CA VAL A 144 -8.81 -1.42 60.67
C VAL A 144 -7.90 -2.65 60.32
N VAL A 145 -6.64 -2.89 60.78
CA VAL A 145 -5.57 -2.29 61.65
C VAL A 145 -4.23 -3.06 61.41
N GLU A 146 -3.10 -2.43 61.77
CA GLU A 146 -1.69 -2.88 62.01
C GLU A 146 -1.23 -4.33 61.74
N ALA A 147 -0.07 -4.46 61.09
CA ALA A 147 1.15 -5.15 61.56
C ALA A 147 2.39 -4.69 60.78
#